data_AF-A0A0G0M5S2-F1
#
_entry.id   AF-A0A0G0M5S2-F1
#
_cell.length_a   1.000
_cell.length_b   1.000
_cell.length_c   1.000
_cell.angle_alpha   90.00
_cell.angle_beta   90.00
_cell.angle_gamma   90.00
#
_symmetry.space_group_name_H-M   'P 1'
#
loop_
_entity.id
_entity.type
_entity.pdbx_description
1 polymer ?
#
loop_
_entity_poly.entity_id
_entity_poly.type
_entity_poly.pdbx_seq_one_letter_code
_entity_poly.pdbx_strand_id
1 'polypeptide(L)' 'MDKFFVAIIGMPSAFVIIYYRRQIKDFIGDIPFAEKYLGIGGTHKFIIFFAVGIFIFSLMYAMGTWQSWSTSFLGPLFGE' A
#
# COMPACT_ATOMS: atom_id res chain seq x y z
N MET A 1 -21.35 -7.66 0.86
CA MET A 1 -20.51 -8.88 0.82
C MET A 1 -19.12 -8.58 0.25
N ASP A 2 -18.94 -7.48 -0.47
CA ASP A 2 -17.67 -7.11 -1.13
C ASP A 2 -16.53 -6.73 -0.16
N LYS A 3 -16.85 -6.10 0.98
CA LYS A 3 -15.85 -5.62 1.97
C LYS A 3 -15.04 -6.75 2.61
N PHE A 4 -15.69 -7.87 2.92
CA PHE A 4 -15.03 -9.04 3.51
C PHE A 4 -14.13 -9.75 2.51
N PHE A 5 -14.53 -9.79 1.23
CA PHE A 5 -13.75 -10.39 0.16
C PHE A 5 -12.45 -9.60 -0.10
N VAL A 6 -12.54 -8.27 -0.09
CA VAL A 6 -11.37 -7.39 -0.18
C VAL A 6 -10.45 -7.55 1.04
N ALA A 7 -10.99 -7.73 2.24
CA ALA A 7 -10.17 -8.01 3.43
C ALA A 7 -9.42 -9.34 3.32
N ILE A 8 -10.13 -10.41 2.93
CA ILE A 8 -9.60 -11.77 2.82
C ILE A 8 -8.55 -11.91 1.72
N ILE A 9 -8.58 -11.09 0.66
CA ILE A 9 -7.60 -11.15 -0.44
C ILE A 9 -6.54 -10.05 -0.29
N GLY A 10 -6.93 -8.85 0.11
CA GLY A 10 -6.07 -7.68 0.23
C GLY A 10 -5.06 -7.79 1.36
N MET A 11 -5.43 -8.35 2.51
CA MET A 11 -4.48 -8.55 3.61
C MET A 11 -3.43 -9.63 3.29
N PRO A 12 -3.80 -10.84 2.80
CA PRO A 12 -2.81 -11.83 2.41
C PRO A 12 -1.95 -11.40 1.22
N SER A 13 -2.52 -10.68 0.24
CA SER A 13 -1.74 -10.20 -0.90
C SER A 13 -0.66 -9.20 -0.46
N ALA A 14 -0.95 -8.28 0.46
CA ALA A 14 0.07 -7.41 1.04
C ALA A 14 1.18 -8.22 1.75
N PHE A 15 0.82 -9.27 2.47
CA PHE A 15 1.80 -10.14 3.13
C PHE A 15 2.68 -10.89 2.12
N VAL A 16 2.09 -11.43 1.06
CA VAL A 16 2.80 -12.10 -0.05
C VAL A 16 3.78 -11.14 -0.72
N ILE A 17 3.40 -9.88 -0.94
CA ILE A 17 4.29 -8.85 -1.51
C ILE A 17 5.49 -8.58 -0.57
N ILE A 18 5.28 -8.51 0.75
CA ILE A 18 6.37 -8.32 1.72
C ILE A 18 7.29 -9.54 1.77
N TYR A 19 6.72 -10.75 1.70
CA TYR A 19 7.47 -12.00 1.73
C TYR A 19 8.35 -12.14 0.48
N TYR A 20 7.77 -11.93 -0.70
CA TYR A 20 8.46 -12.05 -1.98
C TYR A 20 9.09 -10.74 -2.48
N ARG A 21 9.22 -9.72 -1.64
CA ARG A 21 9.77 -8.40 -2.02
C ARG A 21 11.13 -8.46 -2.71
N ARG A 22 11.97 -9.45 -2.37
CA ARG A 22 13.28 -9.64 -3.00
C ARG A 22 13.15 -10.14 -4.43
N GLN A 23 12.30 -11.15 -4.65
CA GLN A 23 12.02 -11.67 -5.98
C GLN A 23 11.30 -10.64 -6.86
N ILE A 24 10.40 -9.85 -6.28
CA ILE A 24 9.74 -8.74 -6.96
C ILE A 24 10.77 -7.68 -7.37
N LYS A 25 11.70 -7.32 -6.49
CA LYS A 25 12.82 -6.44 -6.81
C LYS A 25 13.68 -7.03 -7.94
N ASP A 26 14.05 -8.30 -7.84
CA ASP A 26 14.92 -8.95 -8.82
C ASP A 26 14.24 -9.08 -10.20
N PHE A 27 12.90 -9.15 -10.24
CA PHE A 27 12.10 -9.16 -11.46
C PHE A 27 11.95 -7.76 -12.09
N ILE A 28 11.68 -6.73 -11.28
CA ILE A 28 11.46 -5.35 -11.76
C ILE A 28 12.79 -4.62 -12.02
N GLY A 29 13.86 -5.02 -11.34
CA GLY A 29 15.12 -4.30 -11.31
C GLY A 29 15.09 -3.09 -10.37
N ASP A 30 16.21 -2.38 -10.29
CA ASP A 30 16.33 -1.16 -9.48
C ASP A 30 15.56 0.00 -10.15
N ILE A 31 14.62 0.58 -9.41
CA ILE A 31 13.83 1.72 -9.88
C ILE A 31 14.65 3.00 -9.64
N PRO A 32 15.06 3.75 -10.69
CA PRO A 32 15.97 4.90 -10.53
C PRO A 32 15.41 6.00 -9.63
N PHE A 33 14.09 6.23 -9.68
CA PHE A 33 13.41 7.15 -8.79
C PHE A 33 13.47 6.69 -7.33
N ALA A 34 13.22 5.40 -7.07
CA ALA A 34 13.23 4.87 -5.71
C ALA A 34 14.63 4.94 -5.10
N GLU A 35 15.68 4.59 -5.85
CA GLU A 35 17.07 4.69 -5.38
C GLU A 35 17.50 6.15 -5.15
N LYS A 36 17.06 7.10 -6.01
CA LYS A 36 17.38 8.52 -5.86
C LYS A 36 16.75 9.16 -4.61
N TYR A 37 15.51 8.79 -4.27
CA TYR A 37 14.79 9.38 -3.13
C TYR A 37 14.99 8.62 -1.81
N LEU A 38 15.19 7.30 -1.85
CA LEU A 38 15.25 6.45 -0.64
C LEU A 38 16.66 5.91 -0.34
N GLY A 39 17.64 6.24 -1.19
CA GLY A 39 19.05 5.84 -1.10
C GLY A 39 19.31 4.42 -1.61
N ILE A 40 20.50 3.89 -1.31
CA ILE A 40 20.92 2.54 -1.69
C ILE A 40 19.93 1.50 -1.15
N GLY A 41 19.36 0.69 -2.05
CA GLY A 41 18.31 -0.28 -1.74
C GLY A 41 16.93 0.36 -1.60
N GLY A 42 16.76 1.59 -2.09
CA GLY A 42 15.53 2.35 -2.08
C GLY A 42 14.37 1.62 -2.76
N THR A 43 14.66 0.85 -3.81
CA THR A 43 13.68 -0.02 -4.48
C THR A 43 13.06 -1.03 -3.50
N HIS A 44 13.87 -1.58 -2.59
CA HIS A 44 13.39 -2.53 -1.59
C HIS A 44 12.46 -1.87 -0.57
N LYS A 45 12.82 -0.66 -0.12
CA LYS A 45 12.01 0.14 0.78
C LYS A 45 10.71 0.58 0.11
N PHE A 46 10.76 0.92 -1.18
CA PHE A 46 9.59 1.29 -1.96
C PHE A 46 8.57 0.15 -2.07
N ILE A 47 9.03 -1.08 -2.34
CA ILE A 47 8.16 -2.26 -2.37
C ILE A 47 7.49 -2.49 -1.01
N ILE A 48 8.23 -2.33 0.10
CA ILE A 48 7.67 -2.45 1.45
C ILE A 48 6.63 -1.35 1.69
N PHE A 49 6.93 -0.11 1.32
CA PHE A 49 6.02 1.03 1.49
C PHE A 49 4.72 0.83 0.69
N PHE A 50 4.85 0.32 -0.53
CA PHE A 50 3.72 -0.05 -1.37
C PHE A 50 2.87 -1.16 -0.76
N ALA A 51 3.49 -2.22 -0.23
CA ALA A 51 2.79 -3.32 0.41
C ALA A 51 2.07 -2.88 1.69
N VAL A 52 2.71 -2.05 2.52
CA VAL A 52 2.09 -1.45 3.71
C VAL A 52 0.93 -0.55 3.31
N GLY A 53 1.06 0.22 2.22
CA GLY A 53 -0.03 0.98 1.63
C GLY A 53 -1.23 0.09 1.28
N ILE A 54 -1.00 -0.98 0.52
CA ILE A 54 -2.06 -1.95 0.17
C ILE A 54 -2.70 -2.55 1.43
N PHE A 55 -1.91 -2.90 2.44
CA PHE A 55 -2.42 -3.44 3.69
C PHE A 55 -3.33 -2.44 4.40
N ILE A 56 -2.90 -1.19 4.55
CA ILE A 56 -3.69 -0.12 5.18
C ILE A 56 -4.97 0.15 4.39
N PHE A 57 -4.89 0.24 3.06
CA PHE A 57 -6.05 0.42 2.19
C PHE A 57 -7.04 -0.74 2.32
N SER A 58 -6.55 -1.97 2.31
CA SER A 58 -7.37 -3.17 2.49
C SER A 58 -8.06 -3.16 3.85
N LEU A 59 -7.37 -2.72 4.90
CA LEU A 59 -7.90 -2.62 6.26
C LEU A 59 -8.96 -1.51 6.37
N MET A 60 -8.70 -0.33 5.80
CA MET A 60 -9.66 0.78 5.77
C MET A 60 -10.92 0.45 4.96
N TYR A 61 -10.76 -0.28 3.85
CA TYR A 61 -11.89 -0.73 3.04
C TYR A 61 -12.72 -1.79 3.78
N ALA A 62 -12.05 -2.74 4.46
CA ALA A 62 -12.69 -3.76 5.28
C ALA A 62 -13.49 -3.16 6.44
N MET A 63 -12.91 -2.20 7.15
CA MET A 63 -13.54 -1.50 8.27
C MET A 63 -14.61 -0.48 7.82
N GLY A 64 -14.71 -0.18 6.52
CA GLY A 64 -15.59 0.86 6.00
C GLY A 64 -15.17 2.29 6.40
N THR A 65 -14.02 2.45 7.03
CA THR A 65 -13.45 3.72 7.49
C THR A 65 -12.84 4.53 6.34
N TRP A 66 -12.74 3.95 5.14
CA TRP A 66 -12.34 4.65 3.92
C TRP A 66 -13.15 5.92 3.68
N GLN A 67 -14.48 5.84 3.84
CA GLN A 67 -15.38 6.98 3.70
C GLN A 67 -15.01 8.08 4.70
N SER A 68 -14.92 7.74 5.99
CA SER A 68 -14.60 8.65 7.08
C SER A 68 -13.22 9.30 6.94
N TRP A 69 -12.20 8.53 6.55
CA TRP A 69 -10.87 9.07 6.33
C TRP A 69 -10.82 10.03 5.14
N SER A 70 -11.47 9.69 4.02
CA SER A 70 -11.53 10.58 2.86
C SER A 70 -12.24 11.90 3.17
N THR A 71 -13.35 11.85 3.93
CA THR A 71 -14.04 13.07 4.38
C THR A 71 -13.23 13.85 5.40
N SER A 72 -12.45 13.22 6.27
CA SER A 72 -11.60 13.94 7.23
C SER A 72 -10.31 14.51 6.61
N PHE A 73 -9.79 13.87 5.55
CA PHE A 73 -8.57 14.31 4.87
C PHE A 73 -8.85 15.34 3.77
N LEU A 74 -9.94 15.14 3.01
CA LEU A 74 -10.35 16.03 1.92
C LEU A 74 -11.42 17.05 2.32
N GLY A 75 -12.18 16.82 3.39
CA GLY A 75 -13.18 17.77 3.91
C GLY A 75 -12.61 19.17 4.19
N PRO A 76 -11.43 19.30 4.83
CA PRO A 76 -10.79 20.60 5.02
C PRO A 76 -10.36 21.31 3.72
N LEU A 77 -10.24 20.56 2.61
CA LEU A 77 -9.88 21.09 1.29
C LEU A 77 -11.11 21.46 0.45
N PHE A 78 -12.28 20.86 0.73
CA PHE A 78 -13.52 21.07 0.00
C PHE A 78 -14.60 21.84 0.76
N GLY A 79 -14.36 22.21 2.02
CA GLY A 79 -15.08 23.26 2.75
C GLY A 79 -16.58 23.03 2.96
N GLU A 80 -16.93 22.56 4.16
CA GLU A 80 -17.97 23.20 4.97
C GLU A 80 -17.32 23.75 6.24
#